data_AF-A0A9Q4XIP3-F1
#
_entry.id   AF-A0A9Q4XIP3-F1
#
_cell.length_a   1.000
_cell.length_b   1.000
_cell.length_c   1.000
_cell.angle_alpha   90.00
_cell.angle_beta   90.00
_cell.angle_gamma   90.00
#
_symmetry.space_group_name_H-M   'P 1'
#
loop_
_entity.id
_entity.type
_entity.pdbx_description
1 polymer ?
#
loop_
_entity_poly.entity_id
_entity_poly.type
_entity_poly.pdbx_seq_one_letter_code
_entity_poly.pdbx_strand_id
1 'polypeptide(L)'
;MKHTLLASLLAVAAFNAVAASDDGIFMLQSPSFADNAMMEKKFAGNAKQNPNCTGENQSPALIWSHAPLGTTRFALIVHDPEGAKGLGVTHLVAYNIPATTTGLAANALTEGKGFTGGKNTPGSSVWHGPCPPPGSGAHHYIFTLIATDLPADLPAGLTREELFTKLKGHALAATGLIGRFGQ
;
A
#
# COMPACT_ATOMS: atom_id res chain seq x y z
N MET A 1 -39.81 37.10 -54.51
CA MET A 1 -40.14 36.61 -53.16
C MET A 1 -39.06 37.11 -52.21
N LYS A 2 -39.43 37.94 -51.22
CA LYS A 2 -38.49 38.56 -50.27
C LYS A 2 -38.16 37.52 -49.19
N HIS A 3 -36.90 37.12 -49.06
CA HIS A 3 -36.45 36.31 -47.93
C HIS A 3 -35.67 37.18 -46.95
N THR A 4 -36.29 37.43 -45.80
CA THR A 4 -35.73 38.08 -44.63
C THR A 4 -34.74 37.11 -43.97
N LEU A 5 -33.46 37.48 -43.87
CA LEU A 5 -32.45 36.74 -43.09
C LEU A 5 -32.45 37.30 -41.66
N LEU A 6 -32.88 36.48 -40.69
CA LEU A 6 -32.64 36.73 -39.27
C LEU A 6 -31.19 36.35 -38.93
N ALA A 7 -30.42 37.32 -38.43
CA ALA A 7 -29.12 37.07 -37.82
C ALA A 7 -29.31 36.69 -36.35
N SER A 8 -29.02 35.43 -36.01
CA SER A 8 -28.95 34.96 -34.63
C SER A 8 -27.55 35.19 -34.06
N LEU A 9 -27.42 36.13 -33.12
CA LEU A 9 -26.22 36.28 -32.29
C LEU A 9 -26.10 35.08 -31.35
N LEU A 10 -25.07 34.24 -31.53
CA LEU A 10 -24.61 33.32 -30.49
C LEU A 10 -23.69 34.08 -29.52
N ALA A 11 -24.13 34.25 -28.28
CA ALA A 11 -23.27 34.68 -27.19
C ALA A 11 -22.39 33.48 -26.77
N VAL A 12 -21.07 33.59 -26.97
CA VAL A 12 -20.11 32.61 -26.46
C VAL A 12 -19.82 32.95 -25.01
N ALA A 13 -20.39 32.18 -24.07
CA ALA A 13 -20.01 32.25 -22.68
C ALA A 13 -18.62 31.62 -22.51
N ALA A 14 -17.62 32.44 -22.17
CA ALA A 14 -16.30 31.95 -21.78
C ALA A 14 -16.42 31.22 -20.44
N PHE A 15 -16.37 29.89 -20.47
CA PHE A 15 -16.14 29.09 -19.26
C PHE A 15 -14.70 29.30 -18.82
N ASN A 16 -14.50 30.18 -17.83
CA ASN A 16 -13.28 30.14 -17.03
C ASN A 16 -13.28 28.83 -16.26
N ALA A 17 -12.50 27.86 -16.74
CA ALA A 17 -12.16 26.68 -15.96
C ALA A 17 -11.33 27.15 -14.76
N VAL A 18 -11.98 27.27 -13.60
CA VAL A 18 -11.27 27.32 -12.32
C VAL A 18 -10.53 25.99 -12.23
N ALA A 19 -9.19 26.04 -12.27
CA ALA A 19 -8.38 24.87 -11.94
C ALA A 19 -8.77 24.43 -10.53
N ALA A 20 -9.26 23.21 -10.40
CA ALA A 20 -9.52 22.60 -9.11
C ALA A 20 -8.21 22.58 -8.30
N SER A 21 -8.26 23.00 -7.04
CA SER A 21 -7.19 22.77 -6.09
C SER A 21 -7.06 21.26 -5.86
N ASP A 22 -5.88 20.70 -6.12
CA ASP A 22 -5.52 19.34 -5.75
C ASP A 22 -5.18 19.32 -4.25
N ASP A 23 -6.21 19.27 -3.40
CA ASP A 23 -6.06 19.07 -1.94
C ASP A 23 -5.75 17.60 -1.61
N GLY A 24 -5.12 16.88 -2.55
CA GLY A 24 -5.11 15.44 -2.66
C GLY A 24 -4.79 14.72 -1.36
N ILE A 25 -5.70 13.85 -0.93
CA ILE A 25 -5.55 13.04 0.27
C ILE A 25 -4.46 11.99 -0.01
N PHE A 26 -3.54 11.80 0.94
CA PHE A 26 -2.52 10.75 0.83
C PHE A 26 -3.18 9.37 0.76
N MET A 27 -3.02 8.67 -0.35
CA MET A 27 -3.76 7.43 -0.65
C MET A 27 -2.83 6.30 -1.05
N LEU A 28 -3.10 5.10 -0.54
CA LEU A 28 -2.53 3.83 -1.00
C LEU A 28 -3.63 2.99 -1.64
N GLN A 29 -3.33 2.42 -2.80
CA GLN A 29 -4.25 1.57 -3.55
C GLN A 29 -3.51 0.40 -4.19
N SER A 30 -4.28 -0.59 -4.65
CA SER A 30 -3.78 -1.67 -5.49
C SER A 30 -4.66 -1.82 -6.73
N PRO A 31 -4.09 -1.99 -7.93
CA PRO A 31 -4.87 -2.42 -9.09
C PRO A 31 -5.29 -3.90 -8.99
N SER A 32 -4.76 -4.66 -8.03
CA SER A 32 -5.03 -6.09 -7.87
C SER A 32 -6.27 -6.40 -7.02
N PHE A 33 -6.69 -5.47 -6.15
CA PHE A 33 -7.88 -5.61 -5.31
C PHE A 33 -8.32 -4.25 -4.77
N ALA A 34 -9.63 -4.08 -4.58
CA ALA A 34 -10.19 -2.90 -3.93
C ALA A 34 -10.00 -2.94 -2.40
N ASP A 35 -10.11 -1.80 -1.73
CA ASP A 35 -10.03 -1.76 -0.27
C ASP A 35 -11.09 -2.66 0.38
N ASN A 36 -10.64 -3.40 1.39
CA ASN A 36 -11.36 -4.45 2.10
C ASN A 36 -11.91 -5.59 1.21
N ALA A 37 -11.41 -5.76 -0.01
CA ALA A 37 -11.80 -6.87 -0.88
C ALA A 37 -11.10 -8.18 -0.50
N MET A 38 -11.68 -9.31 -0.91
CA MET A 38 -11.00 -10.60 -0.86
C MET A 38 -9.86 -10.62 -1.89
N MET A 39 -8.64 -10.86 -1.42
CA MET A 39 -7.46 -11.03 -2.26
C MET A 39 -7.49 -12.39 -2.97
N GLU A 40 -6.98 -12.41 -4.20
CA GLU A 40 -6.79 -13.66 -4.95
C GLU A 40 -5.78 -14.58 -4.27
N LYS A 41 -5.99 -15.90 -4.42
CA LYS A 41 -5.15 -16.95 -3.81
C LYS A 41 -3.66 -16.86 -4.21
N LYS A 42 -3.33 -16.31 -5.37
CA LYS A 42 -1.93 -16.10 -5.79
C LYS A 42 -1.13 -15.23 -4.81
N PHE A 43 -1.81 -14.34 -4.07
CA PHE A 43 -1.17 -13.49 -3.07
C PHE A 43 -0.91 -14.18 -1.73
N ALA A 44 -1.61 -15.28 -1.45
CA ALA A 44 -1.43 -16.08 -0.24
C ALA A 44 -0.05 -16.77 -0.23
N GLY A 45 0.48 -17.04 0.95
CA GLY A 45 1.81 -17.62 1.13
C GLY A 45 1.89 -19.08 0.67
N ASN A 46 3.11 -19.55 0.40
CA ASN A 46 3.39 -20.89 -0.15
C ASN A 46 4.49 -21.64 0.65
N ALA A 47 4.59 -21.36 1.96
CA ALA A 47 5.62 -21.95 2.81
C ALA A 47 5.51 -23.48 2.85
N LYS A 48 6.52 -24.17 2.33
CA LYS A 48 6.54 -25.64 2.19
C LYS A 48 6.36 -26.39 3.51
N GLN A 49 6.75 -25.77 4.63
CA GLN A 49 6.68 -26.35 5.97
C GLN A 49 5.30 -26.17 6.61
N ASN A 50 4.41 -25.39 6.00
CA ASN A 50 3.06 -25.13 6.51
C ASN A 50 2.03 -25.52 5.44
N PRO A 51 1.29 -26.64 5.61
CA PRO A 51 0.30 -27.08 4.63
C PRO A 51 -0.86 -26.11 4.44
N ASN A 52 -1.06 -25.16 5.37
CA ASN A 52 -2.06 -24.12 5.24
C ASN A 52 -1.63 -22.99 4.28
N CYS A 53 -0.34 -22.89 3.94
CA CYS A 53 0.14 -21.94 2.95
C CYS A 53 -0.11 -22.48 1.54
N THR A 54 -1.30 -22.24 1.00
CA THR A 54 -1.77 -22.83 -0.26
C THR A 54 -1.65 -21.92 -1.49
N GLY A 55 -1.08 -20.72 -1.35
CA GLY A 55 -0.98 -19.72 -2.43
C GLY A 55 0.31 -19.82 -3.24
N GLU A 56 0.67 -18.71 -3.89
CA GLU A 56 1.86 -18.59 -4.75
C GLU A 56 2.91 -17.60 -4.21
N ASN A 57 2.61 -16.94 -3.09
CA ASN A 57 3.42 -15.90 -2.44
C ASN A 57 3.79 -14.74 -3.36
N GLN A 58 2.91 -14.42 -4.31
CA GLN A 58 3.04 -13.22 -5.12
C GLN A 58 2.69 -11.99 -4.27
N SER A 59 3.39 -10.87 -4.45
CA SER A 59 2.99 -9.62 -3.79
C SER A 59 2.13 -8.79 -4.74
N PRO A 60 1.03 -8.20 -4.26
CA PRO A 60 0.22 -7.33 -5.10
C PRO A 60 1.02 -6.09 -5.53
N ALA A 61 0.66 -5.52 -6.69
CA ALA A 61 1.15 -4.19 -7.04
C ALA A 61 0.52 -3.15 -6.09
N LEU A 62 1.27 -2.11 -5.75
CA LEU A 62 0.81 -1.00 -4.92
C LEU A 62 1.09 0.31 -5.64
N ILE A 63 0.18 1.26 -5.53
CA ILE A 63 0.32 2.63 -6.03
C ILE A 63 -0.11 3.59 -4.95
N TRP A 64 0.54 4.74 -4.89
CA TRP A 64 0.17 5.80 -3.97
C TRP A 64 0.39 7.18 -4.58
N SER A 65 -0.39 8.15 -4.09
CA SER A 65 -0.38 9.53 -4.57
C SER A 65 -0.54 10.51 -3.41
N HIS A 66 -0.21 11.76 -3.67
CA HIS A 66 -0.36 12.89 -2.74
C HIS A 66 0.35 12.68 -1.39
N ALA A 67 1.60 12.21 -1.43
CA ALA A 67 2.43 12.19 -0.23
C ALA A 67 2.61 13.62 0.31
N PRO A 68 2.62 13.82 1.64
CA PRO A 68 2.73 15.15 2.23
C PRO A 68 4.08 15.81 1.89
N LEU A 69 4.08 17.15 1.84
CA LEU A 69 5.32 17.92 1.72
C LEU A 69 6.29 17.56 2.85
N GLY A 70 7.58 17.54 2.52
CA GLY A 70 8.64 17.14 3.46
C GLY A 70 8.91 15.63 3.52
N THR A 71 8.11 14.80 2.82
CA THR A 71 8.40 13.36 2.71
C THR A 71 9.77 13.14 2.08
N THR A 72 10.66 12.47 2.81
CA THR A 72 11.97 12.04 2.32
C THR A 72 11.95 10.55 1.99
N ARG A 73 11.26 9.74 2.80
CA ARG A 73 11.17 8.29 2.66
C ARG A 73 9.76 7.79 2.98
N PHE A 74 9.46 6.58 2.50
CA PHE A 74 8.30 5.82 2.95
C PHE A 74 8.71 4.57 3.72
N ALA A 75 7.83 4.17 4.63
CA ALA A 75 7.80 2.84 5.23
C ALA A 75 6.46 2.16 4.92
N LEU A 76 6.51 0.88 4.57
CA LEU A 76 5.33 0.04 4.32
C LEU A 76 5.35 -1.13 5.29
N ILE A 77 4.29 -1.27 6.07
CA ILE A 77 4.03 -2.42 6.94
C ILE A 77 2.83 -3.19 6.40
N VAL A 78 2.89 -4.51 6.46
CA VAL A 78 1.69 -5.34 6.31
C VAL A 78 1.51 -6.18 7.55
N HIS A 79 0.37 -6.02 8.22
CA HIS A 79 0.07 -6.65 9.50
C HIS A 79 -1.32 -7.29 9.49
N ASP A 80 -1.40 -8.52 9.98
CA ASP A 80 -2.61 -9.30 10.22
C ASP A 80 -2.87 -9.27 11.74
N PRO A 81 -3.84 -8.49 12.25
CA PRO A 81 -4.13 -8.42 13.68
C PRO A 81 -4.80 -9.70 14.22
N GLU A 82 -5.51 -10.47 13.38
CA GLU A 82 -6.11 -11.75 13.78
C GLU A 82 -5.09 -12.89 13.88
N GLY A 83 -3.96 -12.75 13.19
CA GLY A 83 -2.82 -13.66 13.22
C GLY A 83 -2.37 -14.00 14.65
N ALA A 84 -1.79 -15.19 14.81
CA ALA A 84 -1.35 -15.70 16.10
C ALA A 84 -2.43 -15.62 17.21
N LYS A 85 -3.69 -15.89 16.85
CA LYS A 85 -4.86 -15.85 17.74
C LYS A 85 -5.11 -14.45 18.34
N GLY A 86 -5.00 -13.41 17.53
CA GLY A 86 -5.20 -12.02 17.95
C GLY A 86 -3.97 -11.33 18.54
N LEU A 87 -2.80 -11.99 18.53
CA LEU A 87 -1.53 -11.37 18.94
C LEU A 87 -0.82 -10.64 17.80
N GLY A 88 -1.28 -10.86 16.57
CA GLY A 88 -0.78 -10.21 15.37
C GLY A 88 0.35 -10.97 14.68
N VAL A 89 0.38 -10.88 13.35
CA VAL A 89 1.47 -11.36 12.50
C VAL A 89 1.87 -10.24 11.54
N THR A 90 3.15 -9.89 11.54
CA THR A 90 3.70 -8.94 10.56
C THR A 90 4.18 -9.72 9.34
N HIS A 91 3.58 -9.45 8.20
CA HIS A 91 3.85 -10.08 6.90
C HIS A 91 4.95 -9.36 6.11
N LEU A 92 5.13 -8.07 6.36
CA LEU A 92 6.17 -7.25 5.73
C LEU A 92 6.58 -6.09 6.63
N VAL A 93 7.88 -5.81 6.65
CA VAL A 93 8.48 -4.56 7.14
C VAL A 93 9.37 -4.04 6.01
N ALA A 94 9.01 -2.93 5.39
CA ALA A 94 9.77 -2.30 4.31
C ALA A 94 9.96 -0.81 4.60
N TYR A 95 11.17 -0.29 4.41
CA TYR A 95 11.49 1.12 4.66
C TYR A 95 12.62 1.59 3.74
N ASN A 96 13.06 2.85 3.91
CA ASN A 96 13.98 3.53 3.00
C ASN A 96 13.47 3.65 1.56
N ILE A 97 12.16 3.51 1.32
CA ILE A 97 11.56 3.69 -0.01
C ILE A 97 11.72 5.17 -0.38
N PRO A 98 12.35 5.53 -1.53
CA PRO A 98 12.55 6.93 -1.90
C PRO A 98 11.23 7.69 -2.05
N ALA A 99 11.17 8.96 -1.63
CA ALA A 99 10.00 9.82 -1.79
C ALA A 99 9.55 10.01 -3.26
N THR A 100 10.45 9.82 -4.22
CA THR A 100 10.14 9.86 -5.66
C THR A 100 9.40 8.61 -6.15
N THR A 101 9.30 7.58 -5.33
CA THR A 101 8.57 6.34 -5.65
C THR A 101 7.09 6.59 -5.42
N THR A 102 6.26 6.24 -6.41
CA THR A 102 4.78 6.35 -6.35
C THR A 102 4.08 5.01 -6.40
N GLY A 103 4.84 3.91 -6.31
CA GLY A 103 4.30 2.57 -6.33
C GLY A 103 5.38 1.49 -6.33
N LEU A 104 4.95 0.26 -6.09
CA LEU A 104 5.76 -0.96 -6.18
C LEU A 104 5.05 -1.92 -7.13
N ALA A 105 5.77 -2.40 -8.13
CA ALA A 105 5.23 -3.34 -9.10
C ALA A 105 4.81 -4.66 -8.46
N ALA A 106 3.99 -5.45 -9.17
CA ALA A 106 3.68 -6.81 -8.78
C ALA A 106 4.99 -7.59 -8.51
N ASN A 107 4.99 -8.41 -7.46
CA ASN A 107 6.15 -9.15 -6.94
C ASN A 107 7.35 -8.33 -6.43
N ALA A 108 7.34 -7.00 -6.48
CA ALA A 108 8.44 -6.20 -5.93
C ALA A 108 8.67 -6.47 -4.43
N LEU A 109 7.62 -6.69 -3.64
CA LEU A 109 7.73 -6.98 -2.21
C LEU A 109 8.25 -8.40 -1.96
N THR A 110 7.87 -9.37 -2.79
CA THR A 110 8.38 -10.76 -2.74
C THR A 110 9.85 -10.82 -3.13
N GLU A 111 10.25 -10.04 -4.12
CA GLU A 111 11.61 -10.01 -4.66
C GLU A 111 12.56 -9.08 -3.86
N GLY A 112 12.04 -8.31 -2.91
CA GLY A 112 12.85 -7.38 -2.12
C GLY A 112 13.37 -6.16 -2.90
N LYS A 113 12.61 -5.67 -3.87
CA LYS A 113 13.03 -4.59 -4.78
C LYS A 113 12.48 -3.23 -4.38
N GLY A 114 13.36 -2.22 -4.34
CA GLY A 114 12.98 -0.82 -4.14
C GLY A 114 12.84 -0.38 -2.68
N PHE A 115 13.25 -1.22 -1.72
CA PHE A 115 13.20 -0.92 -0.29
C PHE A 115 14.30 -1.67 0.48
N THR A 116 14.52 -1.25 1.73
CA THR A 116 15.27 -2.02 2.72
C THR A 116 14.31 -2.91 3.50
N GLY A 117 14.56 -4.22 3.49
CA GLY A 117 13.75 -5.21 4.20
C GLY A 117 14.08 -5.30 5.70
N GLY A 118 13.04 -5.18 6.52
CA GLY A 118 13.06 -5.46 7.95
C GLY A 118 12.61 -6.89 8.26
N LYS A 119 12.83 -7.35 9.49
CA LYS A 119 12.48 -8.72 9.92
C LYS A 119 10.97 -8.82 10.20
N ASN A 120 10.27 -9.61 9.39
CA ASN A 120 8.86 -9.94 9.59
C ASN A 120 8.68 -11.10 10.58
N THR A 121 7.44 -11.41 11.00
CA THR A 121 7.16 -12.46 12.01
C THR A 121 7.63 -13.86 11.56
N PRO A 122 7.45 -14.28 10.29
CA PRO A 122 8.07 -15.50 9.76
C PRO A 122 9.61 -15.50 9.70
N GLY A 123 10.28 -14.39 10.02
CA GLY A 123 11.74 -14.27 10.05
C GLY A 123 12.39 -13.94 8.69
N SER A 124 11.60 -13.56 7.70
CA SER A 124 12.05 -13.11 6.37
C SER A 124 12.20 -11.58 6.33
N SER A 125 12.90 -11.07 5.31
CA SER A 125 13.03 -9.63 5.01
C SER A 125 12.16 -9.15 3.85
N VAL A 126 11.34 -10.04 3.29
CA VAL A 126 10.47 -9.79 2.12
C VAL A 126 9.03 -10.19 2.42
N TRP A 127 8.12 -9.92 1.50
CA TRP A 127 6.72 -10.31 1.58
C TRP A 127 6.57 -11.80 1.91
N HIS A 128 5.78 -12.06 2.96
CA HIS A 128 5.20 -13.35 3.22
C HIS A 128 3.70 -13.23 3.09
N GLY A 129 3.08 -13.98 2.18
CA GLY A 129 1.65 -13.90 1.93
C GLY A 129 0.80 -14.46 3.07
N PRO A 130 -0.52 -14.18 3.06
CA PRO A 130 -1.51 -14.81 3.93
C PRO A 130 -1.40 -16.34 4.04
N CYS A 131 -1.43 -16.88 5.26
CA CYS A 131 -1.61 -18.33 5.50
C CYS A 131 -2.51 -18.60 6.71
N PRO A 132 -3.75 -18.07 6.74
CA PRO A 132 -4.64 -18.26 7.88
C PRO A 132 -5.00 -19.75 8.02
N PRO A 133 -5.22 -20.25 9.26
CA PRO A 133 -5.68 -21.62 9.48
C PRO A 133 -7.02 -21.89 8.78
N PRO A 134 -7.23 -23.09 8.20
CA PRO A 134 -8.53 -23.44 7.63
C PRO A 134 -9.68 -23.27 8.63
N GLY A 135 -10.74 -22.60 8.20
CA GLY A 135 -11.94 -22.35 9.01
C GLY A 135 -11.82 -21.21 10.02
N SER A 136 -10.71 -20.46 10.07
CA SER A 136 -10.60 -19.26 10.93
C SER A 136 -11.34 -18.04 10.38
N GLY A 137 -11.95 -18.17 9.20
CA GLY A 137 -12.59 -17.05 8.49
C GLY A 137 -11.56 -16.22 7.72
N ALA A 138 -12.03 -15.10 7.16
CA ALA A 138 -11.14 -14.16 6.49
C ALA A 138 -10.44 -13.26 7.52
N HIS A 139 -9.11 -13.25 7.49
CA HIS A 139 -8.27 -12.30 8.23
C HIS A 139 -8.12 -11.00 7.44
N HIS A 140 -7.73 -9.91 8.12
CA HIS A 140 -7.47 -8.61 7.52
C HIS A 140 -5.96 -8.34 7.43
N TYR A 141 -5.47 -8.19 6.21
CA TYR A 141 -4.07 -7.84 5.93
C TYR A 141 -4.01 -6.33 5.70
N ILE A 142 -3.60 -5.60 6.74
CA ILE A 142 -3.56 -4.14 6.76
C ILE A 142 -2.23 -3.69 6.20
N PHE A 143 -2.25 -3.14 4.99
CA PHE A 143 -1.13 -2.41 4.39
C PHE A 143 -1.16 -0.99 4.92
N THR A 144 -0.09 -0.55 5.58
CA THR A 144 0.06 0.81 6.08
C THR A 144 1.29 1.44 5.46
N LEU A 145 1.09 2.46 4.64
CA LEU A 145 2.16 3.28 4.07
C LEU A 145 2.30 4.55 4.90
N ILE A 146 3.51 4.80 5.37
CA ILE A 146 3.86 5.92 6.24
C ILE A 146 4.85 6.81 5.48
N ALA A 147 4.48 8.06 5.29
CA ALA A 147 5.38 9.11 4.82
C ALA A 147 6.19 9.65 6.01
N THR A 148 7.51 9.79 5.86
CA THR A 148 8.40 10.23 6.93
C THR A 148 9.47 11.19 6.42
N ASP A 149 10.00 12.00 7.33
CA ASP A 149 11.16 12.89 7.10
C ASP A 149 12.51 12.24 7.50
N LEU A 150 12.53 10.95 7.85
CA LEU A 150 13.76 10.23 8.16
C LEU A 150 14.74 10.17 6.97
N PRO A 151 16.06 10.17 7.23
CA PRO A 151 17.07 9.95 6.21
C PRO A 151 17.09 8.51 5.66
N ALA A 152 17.89 8.29 4.61
CA ALA A 152 17.92 7.09 3.76
C ALA A 152 18.77 5.92 4.29
N ASP A 153 19.08 5.90 5.58
CA ASP A 153 20.22 5.19 6.14
C ASP A 153 19.86 4.26 7.30
N LEU A 154 18.56 3.96 7.47
CA LEU A 154 18.15 2.95 8.44
C LEU A 154 18.76 1.59 8.05
N PRO A 155 19.41 0.88 9.01
CA PRO A 155 20.05 -0.39 8.73
C PRO A 155 19.01 -1.44 8.37
N ALA A 156 19.38 -2.45 7.58
CA ALA A 156 18.50 -3.59 7.27
C ALA A 156 18.16 -4.43 8.52
N GLY A 157 17.04 -5.15 8.48
CA GLY A 157 16.68 -6.13 9.50
C GLY A 157 15.94 -5.60 10.73
N LEU A 158 15.52 -4.31 10.73
CA LEU A 158 14.67 -3.78 11.80
C LEU A 158 13.38 -4.58 11.90
N THR A 159 12.93 -4.87 13.12
CA THR A 159 11.57 -5.32 13.40
C THR A 159 10.58 -4.16 13.20
N ARG A 160 9.27 -4.47 13.16
CA ARG A 160 8.22 -3.45 13.11
C ARG A 160 8.33 -2.48 14.28
N GLU A 161 8.56 -3.00 15.48
CA GLU A 161 8.62 -2.26 16.73
C GLU A 161 9.86 -1.34 16.78
N GLU A 162 11.00 -1.82 16.30
CA GLU A 162 12.22 -1.00 16.16
C GLU A 162 12.05 0.10 15.12
N LEU A 163 11.44 -0.21 13.97
CA LEU A 163 11.13 0.80 12.96
C LEU A 163 10.14 1.85 13.50
N PHE A 164 9.12 1.44 14.24
CA PHE A 164 8.14 2.36 14.85
C PHE A 164 8.80 3.26 15.89
N THR A 165 9.80 2.75 16.61
CA THR A 165 10.62 3.56 17.51
C THR A 165 11.37 4.65 16.74
N LYS A 166 11.92 4.34 15.56
CA LYS A 166 12.59 5.33 14.69
C LYS A 166 11.61 6.34 14.07
N LEU A 167 10.42 5.90 13.69
CA LEU A 167 9.39 6.75 13.08
C LEU A 167 8.72 7.71 14.06
N LYS A 168 8.84 7.47 15.38
CA LYS A 168 8.22 8.32 16.40
C LYS A 168 8.78 9.74 16.33
N GLY A 169 7.91 10.72 16.06
CA GLY A 169 8.28 12.12 15.86
C GLY A 169 8.72 12.47 14.43
N HIS A 170 8.80 11.48 13.55
CA HIS A 170 9.26 11.61 12.16
C HIS A 170 8.21 11.17 11.11
N ALA A 171 7.12 10.53 11.55
CA ALA A 171 5.99 10.21 10.68
C ALA A 171 5.18 11.49 10.37
N LEU A 172 5.05 11.82 9.09
CA LEU A 172 4.33 13.01 8.61
C LEU A 172 2.86 12.72 8.36
N ALA A 173 2.56 11.58 7.73
CA ALA A 173 1.22 11.07 7.50
C ALA A 173 1.26 9.56 7.26
N ALA A 174 0.11 8.90 7.35
CA ALA A 174 -0.05 7.51 6.97
C ALA A 174 -1.35 7.32 6.19
N THR A 175 -1.37 6.29 5.36
CA THR A 175 -2.54 5.85 4.59
C THR A 175 -2.57 4.32 4.56
N GLY A 176 -3.74 3.74 4.29
CA GLY A 176 -3.99 2.32 4.46
C GLY A 176 -4.75 1.69 3.32
N LEU A 177 -4.53 0.39 3.15
CA LEU A 177 -5.31 -0.50 2.28
C LEU A 177 -5.50 -1.83 3.01
N ILE A 178 -6.69 -2.38 3.00
CA ILE A 178 -7.00 -3.67 3.64
C ILE A 178 -7.27 -4.70 2.56
N GLY A 179 -6.51 -5.79 2.54
CA GLY A 179 -6.85 -6.99 1.79
C GLY A 179 -7.39 -8.06 2.74
N ARG A 180 -8.37 -8.85 2.34
CA ARG A 180 -8.87 -9.98 3.12
C ARG A 180 -8.49 -11.30 2.49
N PHE A 181 -8.14 -12.30 3.29
CA PHE A 181 -7.93 -13.66 2.81
C PHE A 181 -8.32 -14.68 3.89
N GLY A 182 -8.88 -15.80 3.47
CA GLY A 182 -9.32 -16.90 4.32
C GLY A 182 -9.43 -18.19 3.51
N GLN A 183 -9.37 -19.33 4.19
CA GLN A 183 -9.46 -20.67 3.60
C GLN A 183 -10.03 -21.68 4.60
#